data_AF-A0A0Q9D6M6-F1
#
_entry.id   AF-A0A0Q9D6M6-F1
#
_cell.length_a   1.000
_cell.length_b   1.000
_cell.length_c   1.000
_cell.angle_alpha   90.00
_cell.angle_beta   90.00
_cell.angle_gamma   90.00
#
_symmetry.space_group_name_H-M   'P 1'
#
loop_
_entity.id
_entity.type
_entity.pdbx_description
1 polymer ?
#
loop_
_entity_poly.entity_id
_entity_poly.type
_entity_poly.pdbx_seq_one_letter_code
_entity_poly.pdbx_strand_id
1 'polypeptide(L)'
;MKVVIDTNVLLVANGQHDQVSEDCVITCVTRLQSLQRSGVVVIDDGYRIVGEYHHKTSLKPAKGVGDKFLKWMLQHSGTLKVEQVALNEVEDNCFAEFPDPALEQLFDASDRKFAAVAHAHPDKPTIWQAADCKWLDWWPALRTKGVEVDFLCPDDVCTVYGKKFPEKPAPQLPG
;
A
#
# COMPACT_ATOMS: atom_id res chain seq x y z
N MET A 1 4.74 9.46 12.14
CA MET A 1 4.48 9.42 10.68
C MET A 1 3.13 8.76 10.42
N LYS A 2 2.43 9.17 9.36
CA LYS A 2 1.16 8.59 8.90
C LYS A 2 1.40 7.88 7.57
N VAL A 3 0.82 6.70 7.39
CA VAL A 3 1.01 5.91 6.16
C VAL A 3 -0.27 5.22 5.73
N VAL A 4 -0.42 5.09 4.41
CA VAL A 4 -1.31 4.11 3.79
C VAL A 4 -0.46 2.92 3.40
N ILE A 5 -0.95 1.69 3.59
CA ILE A 5 -0.15 0.49 3.35
C ILE A 5 -0.81 -0.31 2.23
N ASP A 6 -0.07 -0.63 1.18
CA ASP A 6 -0.56 -1.58 0.18
C ASP A 6 -0.64 -2.99 0.79
N THR A 7 -1.62 -3.78 0.37
CA THR A 7 -1.80 -5.15 0.86
C THR A 7 -0.55 -6.01 0.67
N ASN A 8 0.23 -5.77 -0.38
CA ASN A 8 1.44 -6.55 -0.66
C ASN A 8 2.50 -6.44 0.45
N VAL A 9 2.53 -5.35 1.22
CA VAL A 9 3.47 -5.19 2.34
C VAL A 9 3.17 -6.22 3.44
N LEU A 10 1.88 -6.45 3.72
CA LEU A 10 1.46 -7.45 4.70
C LEU A 10 1.77 -8.87 4.21
N LEU A 11 1.52 -9.14 2.92
CA LEU A 11 1.76 -10.46 2.33
C LEU A 11 3.25 -10.81 2.25
N VAL A 12 4.09 -9.86 1.86
CA VAL A 12 5.55 -10.02 1.89
C VAL A 12 6.04 -10.25 3.32
N ALA A 13 5.56 -9.49 4.30
CA ALA A 13 5.91 -9.70 5.71
C ALA A 13 5.43 -11.06 6.28
N ASN A 14 4.45 -11.70 5.63
CA ASN A 14 4.03 -13.06 5.94
C ASN A 14 4.85 -14.14 5.22
N GLY A 15 5.76 -13.77 4.31
CA GLY A 15 6.47 -14.70 3.44
C GLY A 15 5.58 -15.30 2.34
N GLN A 16 4.50 -14.60 1.96
CA GLN A 16 3.49 -15.08 0.99
C GLN A 16 3.70 -14.48 -0.42
N HIS A 17 4.95 -14.30 -0.83
CA HIS A 17 5.29 -13.76 -2.14
C HIS A 17 6.56 -14.45 -2.68
N ASP A 18 6.41 -15.36 -3.63
CA ASP A 18 7.49 -16.27 -4.05
C ASP A 18 8.63 -15.59 -4.82
N GLN A 19 8.47 -14.32 -5.20
CA GLN A 19 9.40 -13.58 -6.06
C GLN A 19 10.10 -12.41 -5.37
N VAL A 20 10.22 -12.42 -4.04
CA VAL A 20 10.95 -11.38 -3.30
C VAL A 20 12.13 -11.94 -2.53
N SER A 21 13.15 -11.11 -2.37
CA SER A 21 14.33 -11.39 -1.55
C SER A 21 13.99 -11.51 -0.05
N GLU A 22 14.86 -12.18 0.70
CA GLU A 22 14.78 -12.19 2.17
C GLU A 22 14.90 -10.79 2.75
N ASP A 23 15.71 -9.93 2.14
CA ASP A 23 15.87 -8.52 2.55
C ASP A 23 14.57 -7.74 2.43
N CYS A 24 13.78 -7.98 1.39
CA CYS A 24 12.45 -7.40 1.24
C CYS A 24 11.48 -7.84 2.35
N VAL A 25 11.50 -9.13 2.69
CA VAL A 25 10.70 -9.66 3.81
C VAL A 25 11.12 -9.00 5.13
N ILE A 26 12.42 -8.96 5.43
CA ILE A 26 12.98 -8.34 6.64
C ILE A 26 12.59 -6.85 6.72
N THR A 27 12.65 -6.15 5.59
CA THR A 27 12.28 -4.74 5.52
C THR A 27 10.80 -4.53 5.80
N CYS A 28 9.90 -5.28 5.15
CA CYS A 28 8.46 -5.19 5.41
C CYS A 28 8.13 -5.50 6.88
N VAL A 29 8.72 -6.54 7.46
CA VAL A 29 8.57 -6.89 8.89
C VAL A 29 9.00 -5.73 9.79
N THR A 30 10.19 -5.17 9.55
CA THR A 30 10.77 -4.10 10.37
C THR A 30 9.94 -2.82 10.29
N ARG A 31 9.45 -2.48 9.10
CA ARG A 31 8.63 -1.29 8.85
C ARG A 31 7.27 -1.40 9.54
N LEU A 32 6.58 -2.54 9.41
CA LEU A 32 5.31 -2.78 10.11
C LEU A 32 5.48 -2.70 11.64
N GLN A 33 6.49 -3.34 12.21
CA GLN A 33 6.76 -3.29 13.66
C GLN A 33 7.09 -1.89 14.16
N SER A 34 7.84 -1.11 13.38
CA SER A 34 8.17 0.27 13.72
C SER A 34 6.95 1.19 13.68
N LEU A 35 6.06 0.95 12.72
CA LEU A 35 4.79 1.66 12.61
C LEU A 35 3.87 1.37 13.80
N GLN A 36 3.77 0.11 14.25
CA GLN A 36 2.98 -0.23 15.45
C GLN A 36 3.42 0.57 16.68
N ARG A 37 4.74 0.74 16.87
CA ARG A 37 5.32 1.48 18.00
C ARG A 37 5.03 2.97 17.93
N SER A 38 5.25 3.60 16.77
CA SER A 38 5.43 5.06 16.69
C SER A 38 4.65 5.78 15.58
N GLY A 39 3.94 5.04 14.73
CA GLY A 39 3.19 5.62 13.61
C GLY A 39 1.68 5.51 13.75
N VAL A 40 1.03 5.91 12.65
CA VAL A 40 -0.42 5.91 12.45
C VAL A 40 -0.70 5.29 11.08
N VAL A 41 -1.64 4.36 11.03
CA VAL A 41 -2.16 3.80 9.77
C VAL A 41 -3.36 4.64 9.32
N VAL A 42 -3.43 4.94 8.04
CA VAL A 42 -4.57 5.64 7.44
C VAL A 42 -5.30 4.67 6.52
N ILE A 43 -6.62 4.55 6.70
CA ILE A 43 -7.50 3.65 5.93
C ILE A 43 -8.75 4.39 5.44
N ASP A 44 -9.52 3.76 4.56
CA ASP A 44 -10.85 4.26 4.20
C ASP A 44 -11.88 3.95 5.30
N ASP A 45 -12.94 4.75 5.36
CA ASP A 45 -14.08 4.58 6.28
C ASP A 45 -15.06 3.48 5.86
N GLY A 46 -14.99 2.99 4.62
CA GLY A 46 -15.89 1.99 4.05
C GLY A 46 -15.37 0.56 4.06
N TYR A 47 -14.34 0.25 4.84
CA TYR A 47 -13.78 -1.10 5.00
C TYR A 47 -13.16 -1.71 3.72
N ARG A 48 -12.82 -0.92 2.70
CA ARG A 48 -12.27 -1.43 1.43
C ARG A 48 -10.83 -1.93 1.59
N ILE A 49 -9.97 -1.14 2.25
CA ILE A 49 -8.58 -1.52 2.55
C ILE A 49 -8.56 -2.68 3.56
N VAL A 50 -9.28 -2.52 4.67
CA VAL A 50 -9.30 -3.54 5.73
C VAL A 50 -9.93 -4.84 5.24
N GLY A 51 -10.97 -4.75 4.40
CA GLY A 51 -11.61 -5.90 3.76
C GLY A 51 -10.67 -6.66 2.84
N GLU A 52 -9.84 -5.95 2.06
CA GLU A 52 -8.81 -6.59 1.25
C GLU A 52 -7.76 -7.29 2.11
N TYR A 53 -7.26 -6.65 3.17
CA TYR A 53 -6.34 -7.30 4.11
C TYR A 53 -6.96 -8.55 4.72
N HIS A 54 -8.21 -8.47 5.15
CA HIS A 54 -8.93 -9.60 5.73
C HIS A 54 -9.10 -10.75 4.74
N HIS A 55 -9.29 -10.46 3.46
CA HIS A 55 -9.40 -11.48 2.42
C HIS A 55 -8.05 -12.13 2.07
N LYS A 56 -6.96 -11.36 2.13
CA LYS A 56 -5.63 -11.80 1.68
C LYS A 56 -4.72 -12.33 2.80
N THR A 57 -5.03 -12.05 4.07
CA THR A 57 -4.29 -12.50 5.25
C THR A 57 -5.12 -13.44 6.13
N SER A 58 -4.53 -14.02 7.18
CA SER A 58 -5.26 -14.90 8.11
C SER A 58 -5.27 -14.36 9.53
N LEU A 59 -6.46 -14.14 10.10
CA LEU A 59 -6.60 -13.77 11.52
C LEU A 59 -6.60 -14.97 12.46
N LYS A 60 -6.86 -16.19 11.95
CA LYS A 60 -7.05 -17.40 12.76
C LYS A 60 -6.54 -18.66 12.01
N PRO A 61 -5.37 -19.21 12.40
CA PRO A 61 -4.37 -18.59 13.27
C PRO A 61 -3.59 -17.48 12.53
N ALA A 62 -3.37 -16.35 13.20
CA ALA A 62 -2.47 -15.29 12.74
C ALA A 62 -1.00 -15.72 12.93
N LYS A 63 -0.39 -16.28 11.88
CA LYS A 63 0.95 -16.87 11.96
C LYS A 63 2.02 -15.85 11.58
N GLY A 64 1.84 -15.15 10.47
CA GLY A 64 2.81 -14.21 9.93
C GLY A 64 2.78 -12.84 10.60
N VAL A 65 3.75 -11.98 10.25
CA VAL A 65 3.85 -10.62 10.82
C VAL A 65 2.73 -9.73 10.27
N GLY A 66 2.42 -9.82 8.99
CA GLY A 66 1.28 -9.12 8.37
C GLY A 66 -0.07 -9.53 8.99
N ASP A 67 -0.27 -10.82 9.28
CA ASP A 67 -1.47 -11.30 9.99
C ASP A 67 -1.62 -10.65 11.37
N LYS A 68 -0.52 -10.64 12.15
CA LYS A 68 -0.48 -10.03 13.49
C LYS A 68 -0.65 -8.51 13.40
N PHE A 69 -0.14 -7.89 12.35
CA PHE A 69 -0.31 -6.47 12.08
C PHE A 69 -1.78 -6.13 11.82
N LEU A 70 -2.48 -6.89 10.95
CA LEU A 70 -3.92 -6.71 10.74
C LEU A 70 -4.69 -6.85 12.07
N LYS A 71 -4.39 -7.88 12.87
CA LYS A 71 -5.01 -8.05 14.18
C LYS A 71 -4.78 -6.84 15.09
N TRP A 72 -3.54 -6.33 15.14
CA TRP A 72 -3.21 -5.14 15.91
C TRP A 72 -3.99 -3.91 15.40
N MET A 73 -4.07 -3.71 14.09
CA MET A 73 -4.79 -2.58 13.49
C MET A 73 -6.28 -2.63 13.86
N LEU A 74 -6.91 -3.80 13.78
CA LEU A 74 -8.30 -3.99 14.19
C LEU A 74 -8.52 -3.69 15.68
N GLN A 75 -7.58 -4.07 16.56
CA GLN A 75 -7.63 -3.77 17.99
C GLN A 75 -7.45 -2.29 18.31
N HIS A 76 -6.84 -1.52 17.41
CA HIS A 76 -6.57 -0.09 17.57
C HIS A 76 -7.46 0.79 16.68
N SER A 77 -8.45 0.19 15.99
CA SER A 77 -9.44 0.94 15.23
C SER A 77 -10.23 1.87 16.17
N GLY A 78 -10.42 3.12 15.75
CA GLY A 78 -11.05 4.15 16.59
C GLY A 78 -10.13 4.78 17.64
N THR A 79 -8.82 4.52 17.58
CA THR A 79 -7.80 5.21 18.39
C THR A 79 -6.91 6.10 17.52
N LEU A 80 -6.05 6.91 18.13
CA LEU A 80 -5.07 7.75 17.41
C LEU A 80 -4.02 6.96 16.61
N LYS A 81 -4.03 5.62 16.66
CA LYS A 81 -3.13 4.75 15.89
C LYS A 81 -3.68 4.39 14.52
N VAL A 82 -4.98 4.53 14.30
CA VAL A 82 -5.65 4.22 13.04
C VAL A 82 -6.60 5.36 12.70
N GLU A 83 -6.24 6.17 11.72
CA GLU A 83 -7.07 7.25 11.20
C GLU A 83 -7.88 6.75 10.01
N GLN A 84 -9.12 7.24 9.89
CA GLN A 84 -10.01 6.93 8.79
C GLN A 84 -10.24 8.17 7.93
N VAL A 85 -10.35 7.95 6.63
CA VAL A 85 -10.64 8.99 5.65
C VAL A 85 -11.89 8.60 4.90
N ALA A 86 -12.82 9.55 4.80
CA ALA A 86 -14.03 9.37 4.01
C ALA A 86 -13.70 9.34 2.53
N LEU A 87 -14.16 8.29 1.84
CA LEU A 87 -14.07 8.18 0.39
C LEU A 87 -15.46 8.10 -0.23
N ASN A 88 -15.69 8.89 -1.29
CA ASN A 88 -16.92 8.87 -2.06
C ASN A 88 -16.71 8.02 -3.31
N GLU A 89 -17.18 6.77 -3.25
CA GLU A 89 -17.15 5.86 -4.38
C GLU A 89 -18.26 6.19 -5.38
N VAL A 90 -17.88 6.63 -6.57
CA VAL A 90 -18.81 7.07 -7.63
C VAL A 90 -19.20 5.93 -8.56
N GLU A 91 -18.29 4.97 -8.75
CA GLU A 91 -18.48 3.71 -9.47
C GLU A 91 -17.61 2.65 -8.78
N ASP A 92 -17.77 1.36 -9.11
CA ASP A 92 -16.99 0.29 -8.50
C ASP A 92 -15.47 0.56 -8.62
N ASN A 93 -14.82 0.72 -7.47
CA ASN A 93 -13.41 1.09 -7.33
C ASN A 93 -13.01 2.45 -7.96
N CYS A 94 -13.95 3.36 -8.21
CA CYS A 94 -13.69 4.73 -8.67
C CYS A 94 -14.08 5.72 -7.59
N PHE A 95 -13.17 6.64 -7.23
CA PHE A 95 -13.35 7.52 -6.07
C PHE A 95 -13.26 8.98 -6.49
N ALA A 96 -14.16 9.83 -5.99
CA ALA A 96 -14.12 11.26 -6.23
C ALA A 96 -12.80 11.89 -5.74
N GLU A 97 -12.19 11.29 -4.71
CA GLU A 97 -10.92 11.72 -4.14
C GLU A 97 -9.69 11.14 -4.86
N PHE A 98 -9.86 10.34 -5.93
CA PHE A 98 -8.71 9.87 -6.70
C PHE A 98 -7.97 11.07 -7.34
N PRO A 99 -6.63 11.13 -7.26
CA PRO A 99 -5.87 12.35 -7.58
C PRO A 99 -5.87 12.78 -9.05
N ASP A 100 -6.12 11.86 -9.98
CA ASP A 100 -6.05 12.15 -11.42
C ASP A 100 -6.93 11.19 -12.26
N PRO A 101 -8.00 11.68 -12.93
CA PRO A 101 -8.88 10.84 -13.74
C PRO A 101 -8.20 10.14 -14.93
N ALA A 102 -7.16 10.73 -15.53
CA ALA A 102 -6.43 10.11 -16.62
C ALA A 102 -5.55 8.96 -16.12
N LEU A 103 -4.96 9.13 -14.93
CA LEU A 103 -4.19 8.09 -14.26
C LEU A 103 -5.09 6.95 -13.75
N GLU A 104 -6.32 7.25 -13.31
CA GLU A 104 -7.28 6.25 -12.80
C GLU A 104 -7.54 5.12 -13.80
N GLN A 105 -7.59 5.46 -15.10
CA GLN A 105 -7.78 4.51 -16.20
C GLN A 105 -6.57 3.57 -16.42
N LEU A 106 -5.39 3.96 -15.95
CA LEU A 106 -4.15 3.17 -16.04
C LEU A 106 -3.88 2.36 -14.77
N PHE A 107 -4.55 2.69 -13.67
CA PHE A 107 -4.47 1.97 -12.40
C PHE A 107 -5.26 0.67 -12.42
N ASP A 108 -4.75 -0.34 -11.73
CA ASP A 108 -5.55 -1.48 -11.35
C ASP A 108 -6.69 -1.01 -10.43
N ALA A 109 -7.92 -1.46 -10.71
CA ALA A 109 -9.11 -1.01 -10.00
C ALA A 109 -8.97 -1.18 -8.48
N SER A 110 -8.49 -2.34 -8.02
CA SER A 110 -8.27 -2.60 -6.59
C SER A 110 -7.31 -1.62 -5.93
N ASP A 111 -6.32 -1.08 -6.64
CA ASP A 111 -5.26 -0.27 -6.03
C ASP A 111 -5.67 1.20 -5.88
N ARG A 112 -6.72 1.63 -6.58
CA ARG A 112 -7.19 3.01 -6.58
C ARG A 112 -7.55 3.53 -5.19
N LYS A 113 -8.07 2.66 -4.32
CA LYS A 113 -8.42 3.02 -2.94
C LYS A 113 -7.22 3.51 -2.13
N PHE A 114 -6.02 2.97 -2.34
CA PHE A 114 -4.83 3.39 -1.60
C PHE A 114 -4.41 4.81 -1.98
N ALA A 115 -4.38 5.10 -3.28
CA ALA A 115 -4.10 6.43 -3.80
C ALA A 115 -5.19 7.44 -3.41
N ALA A 116 -6.47 7.04 -3.44
CA ALA A 116 -7.58 7.88 -3.01
C ALA A 116 -7.49 8.23 -1.51
N VAL A 117 -7.22 7.26 -0.62
CA VAL A 117 -7.02 7.53 0.82
C VAL A 117 -5.85 8.48 1.04
N ALA A 118 -4.71 8.23 0.41
CA ALA A 118 -3.53 9.09 0.55
C ALA A 118 -3.79 10.51 0.05
N HIS A 119 -4.50 10.64 -1.07
CA HIS A 119 -4.84 11.94 -1.63
C HIS A 119 -5.91 12.67 -0.79
N ALA A 120 -6.93 11.99 -0.29
CA ALA A 120 -8.01 12.59 0.49
C ALA A 120 -7.54 13.12 1.86
N HIS A 121 -6.54 12.47 2.45
CA HIS A 121 -6.05 12.85 3.77
C HIS A 121 -5.29 14.19 3.75
N PRO A 122 -5.53 15.13 4.70
CA PRO A 122 -4.88 16.44 4.73
C PRO A 122 -3.35 16.40 4.72
N ASP A 123 -2.76 15.47 5.50
CA ASP A 123 -1.30 15.31 5.60
C ASP A 123 -0.66 14.51 4.44
N LYS A 124 -1.44 14.09 3.43
CA LYS A 124 -0.98 13.28 2.28
C LYS A 124 -0.01 12.14 2.66
N PRO A 125 -0.45 11.18 3.50
CA PRO A 125 0.40 10.12 4.02
C PRO A 125 1.03 9.32 2.88
N THR A 126 2.31 8.99 3.04
CA THR A 126 3.05 8.17 2.07
C THR A 126 2.41 6.79 1.97
N ILE A 127 2.32 6.28 0.74
CA ILE A 127 1.88 4.92 0.45
C ILE A 127 3.09 4.00 0.55
N TRP A 128 3.03 3.02 1.44
CA TRP A 128 4.03 1.96 1.51
C TRP A 128 3.68 0.85 0.55
N GLN A 129 4.67 0.47 -0.26
CA GLN A 129 4.53 -0.48 -1.32
C GLN A 129 5.73 -1.43 -1.30
N ALA A 130 5.51 -2.74 -1.40
CA ALA A 130 6.59 -3.72 -1.44
C ALA A 130 7.00 -4.11 -2.86
N ALA A 131 6.31 -5.09 -3.45
CA ALA A 131 6.83 -5.83 -4.61
C ALA A 131 5.98 -5.71 -5.88
N ASP A 132 4.83 -5.04 -5.84
CA ASP A 132 4.03 -4.82 -7.05
C ASP A 132 4.68 -3.75 -7.95
N CYS A 133 5.35 -4.24 -8.99
CA CYS A 133 6.04 -3.43 -9.98
C CYS A 133 5.16 -2.45 -10.76
N LYS A 134 3.84 -2.62 -10.84
CA LYS A 134 2.98 -1.70 -11.60
C LYS A 134 2.99 -0.28 -11.03
N TRP A 135 3.19 -0.16 -9.71
CA TRP A 135 3.33 1.14 -9.03
C TRP A 135 4.50 1.97 -9.57
N LEU A 136 5.51 1.36 -10.20
CA LEU A 136 6.62 2.07 -10.84
C LEU A 136 6.17 2.94 -12.02
N ASP A 137 5.12 2.53 -12.74
CA ASP A 137 4.54 3.33 -13.83
C ASP A 137 3.67 4.49 -13.32
N TRP A 138 3.21 4.39 -12.07
CA TRP A 138 2.15 5.24 -11.52
C TRP A 138 2.66 6.33 -10.59
N TRP A 139 3.70 6.06 -9.81
CA TRP A 139 4.20 7.00 -8.80
C TRP A 139 4.58 8.39 -9.36
N PRO A 140 5.12 8.56 -10.59
CA PRO A 140 5.50 9.90 -11.05
C PRO A 140 4.28 10.81 -11.17
N ALA A 141 3.17 10.28 -11.70
CA ALA A 141 1.92 11.02 -11.80
C ALA A 141 1.30 11.29 -10.43
N LEU A 142 1.31 10.30 -9.52
CA LEU A 142 0.87 10.49 -8.13
C LEU A 142 1.64 11.60 -7.41
N ARG A 143 2.97 11.66 -7.57
CA ARG A 143 3.83 12.69 -6.98
C ARG A 143 3.44 14.09 -7.44
N THR A 144 3.07 14.27 -8.71
CA THR A 144 2.58 15.59 -9.20
C THR A 144 1.29 16.05 -8.51
N LYS A 145 0.55 15.13 -7.88
CA LYS A 145 -0.68 15.38 -7.12
C LYS A 145 -0.44 15.37 -5.60
N GLY A 146 0.82 15.37 -5.18
CA GLY A 146 1.23 15.40 -3.78
C GLY A 146 1.09 14.06 -3.04
N VAL A 147 0.96 12.94 -3.77
CA VAL A 147 0.93 11.59 -3.18
C VAL A 147 2.29 10.94 -3.39
N GLU A 148 2.99 10.67 -2.28
CA GLU A 148 4.29 9.98 -2.30
C GLU A 148 4.11 8.46 -2.15
N VAL A 149 5.00 7.71 -2.80
CA VAL A 149 5.07 6.25 -2.70
C VAL A 149 6.47 5.89 -2.18
N ASP A 150 6.54 5.07 -1.14
CA ASP A 150 7.78 4.52 -0.58
C ASP A 150 7.85 3.03 -0.94
N PHE A 151 8.75 2.72 -1.87
CA PHE A 151 9.05 1.35 -2.28
C PHE A 151 9.98 0.72 -1.25
N LEU A 152 9.41 -0.12 -0.39
CA LEU A 152 10.15 -0.80 0.68
C LEU A 152 11.16 -1.82 0.14
N CYS A 153 10.96 -2.30 -1.09
CA CYS A 153 11.81 -3.28 -1.74
C CYS A 153 12.22 -2.81 -3.15
N PRO A 154 13.02 -1.72 -3.26
CA PRO A 154 13.30 -1.06 -4.54
C PRO A 154 14.02 -1.99 -5.54
N ASP A 155 14.90 -2.87 -5.08
CA ASP A 155 15.64 -3.79 -5.96
C ASP A 155 14.74 -4.91 -6.51
N ASP A 156 13.90 -5.51 -5.66
CA ASP A 156 12.94 -6.53 -6.06
C ASP A 156 11.90 -5.97 -7.03
N VAL A 157 11.31 -4.80 -6.71
CA VAL A 157 10.28 -4.19 -7.56
C VAL A 157 10.83 -3.81 -8.95
N CYS A 158 12.07 -3.29 -9.02
CA CYS A 158 12.74 -3.00 -10.30
C CYS A 158 13.08 -4.28 -11.08
N THR A 159 13.52 -5.33 -10.39
CA THR A 159 13.84 -6.64 -11.01
C THR A 159 12.60 -7.29 -11.60
N VAL A 160 11.48 -7.28 -10.86
CA VAL A 160 10.19 -7.79 -11.35
C VAL A 160 9.68 -6.96 -12.52
N TYR A 161 9.82 -5.62 -12.45
CA TYR A 161 9.43 -4.73 -13.54
C TYR A 161 10.15 -5.05 -14.85
N GLY A 162 11.48 -5.16 -14.83
CA GLY A 162 12.27 -5.43 -16.04
C GLY A 162 11.94 -6.79 -16.68
N LYS A 163 11.59 -7.79 -15.85
CA LYS A 163 11.13 -9.10 -16.35
C LYS A 163 9.73 -9.03 -16.96
N LYS A 164 8.82 -8.25 -16.37
CA LYS A 164 7.42 -8.13 -16.79
C LYS A 164 7.24 -7.22 -18.00
N PHE A 165 8.07 -6.19 -18.12
CA PHE A 165 8.00 -5.18 -19.17
C PHE A 165 9.38 -4.98 -19.85
N PRO A 166 9.90 -6.00 -20.55
CA PRO A 166 11.25 -5.96 -21.11
C PRO A 166 11.47 -4.89 -22.19
N GLU A 167 10.38 -4.44 -22.84
CA GLU A 167 10.42 -3.40 -23.88
C GLU A 167 10.36 -1.98 -23.29
N LYS A 168 10.06 -1.83 -21.99
CA LYS A 168 10.00 -0.53 -21.33
C LYS A 168 11.40 -0.11 -20.86
N PRO A 169 11.69 1.21 -20.79
CA PRO A 169 12.92 1.68 -20.18
C PRO A 169 13.02 1.24 -18.72
N ALA A 170 14.25 1.23 -18.19
CA ALA A 170 14.47 0.95 -16.78
C ALA A 170 13.63 1.91 -15.91
N PRO A 171 12.91 1.39 -14.91
CA PRO A 171 12.02 2.20 -14.11
C PRO A 171 12.83 3.20 -13.27
N GLN A 172 12.25 4.36 -13.01
CA GLN A 172 12.79 5.31 -12.05
C GLN A 172 12.15 5.07 -10.69
N LEU A 173 12.91 5.29 -9.64
CA LEU A 173 12.42 5.30 -8.27
C LEU A 173 12.19 6.73 -7.79
N PRO A 174 11.25 6.94 -6.85
CA PRO A 174 11.11 8.18 -6.10
C PRO A 174 12.48 8.60 -5.53
N GLY A 175 13.01 9.74 -6.00
CA GLY A 175 14.13 10.45 -5.38
C GLY A 175 13.70 11.29 -4.19
#